data_AF-A0A6A4GKF2-F1
#
_entry.id   AF-A0A6A4GKF2-F1
#
_cell.length_a   1.000
_cell.length_b   1.000
_cell.length_c   1.000
_cell.angle_alpha   90.00
_cell.angle_beta   90.00
_cell.angle_gamma   90.00
#
_symmetry.space_group_name_H-M   'P 1'
#
loop_
_entity.id
_entity.type
_entity.pdbx_description
1 polymer ?
#
loop_
_entity_poly.entity_id
_entity_poly.type
_entity_poly.pdbx_seq_one_letter_code
_entity_poly.pdbx_strand_id
1 'polypeptide(L)'
;LAYTLGAAMSDMEGIERIWSGSGLLGSSTREMGPGSRQNTIEDYWHHWNWHKNVSQGQLLLKRLNNANKDLREQEEGFKIFEVNQQSEAAQWKEMVRAFELGQSTFNPFSLPKS
;
A
#
# COMPACT_ATOMS: atom_id res chain seq x y z
N LEU A 1 2.84 14.32 -2.85
CA LEU A 1 3.17 13.19 -1.94
C LEU A 1 3.89 12.04 -2.66
N ALA A 2 3.72 11.87 -3.98
CA ALA A 2 4.52 10.93 -4.78
C ALA A 2 5.78 11.60 -5.36
N TYR A 3 6.71 12.05 -4.51
CA TYR A 3 7.98 12.64 -4.95
C TYR A 3 9.11 11.60 -5.07
N THR A 4 8.82 10.34 -4.74
CA THR A 4 9.79 9.23 -4.77
C THR A 4 9.13 8.03 -5.44
N LEU A 5 9.80 7.49 -6.46
CA LEU A 5 9.33 6.32 -7.20
C LEU A 5 9.14 5.14 -6.23
N GLY A 6 8.00 4.45 -6.34
CA GLY A 6 7.64 3.32 -5.47
C GLY A 6 7.22 3.70 -4.05
N ALA A 7 7.25 4.99 -3.67
CA ALA A 7 6.80 5.45 -2.37
C ALA A 7 5.34 5.94 -2.40
N ALA A 8 4.71 5.97 -1.22
CA ALA A 8 3.36 6.50 -1.02
C ALA A 8 2.22 5.81 -1.80
N MET A 9 2.45 4.64 -2.39
CA MET A 9 1.39 3.75 -2.88
C MET A 9 0.84 2.96 -1.70
N SER A 10 -0.09 3.57 -0.95
CA SER A 10 -0.78 2.86 0.12
C SER A 10 -1.91 2.02 -0.49
N ASP A 11 -2.04 0.76 -0.06
CA ASP A 11 -3.20 -0.10 -0.32
C ASP A 11 -4.52 0.50 0.16
N MET A 12 -4.47 1.54 1.00
CA MET A 12 -5.61 2.19 1.67
C MET A 12 -6.45 1.26 2.57
N GLU A 13 -6.19 -0.06 2.59
CA GLU A 13 -6.90 -1.03 3.44
C GLU A 13 -6.87 -0.67 4.92
N GLY A 14 -5.82 0.02 5.37
CA GLY A 14 -5.69 0.47 6.75
C GLY A 14 -6.88 1.32 7.21
N ILE A 15 -7.49 2.12 6.32
CA ILE A 15 -8.67 2.92 6.67
C ILE A 15 -9.91 2.03 6.72
N GLU A 16 -10.07 1.12 5.76
CA GLU A 16 -11.24 0.24 5.64
C GLU A 16 -11.40 -0.67 6.85
N ARG A 17 -10.29 -1.20 7.38
CA ARG A 17 -10.29 -2.05 8.59
C ARG A 17 -10.79 -1.30 9.83
N ILE A 18 -10.57 0.01 9.91
CA ILE A 18 -11.03 0.82 11.03
C ILE A 18 -12.51 1.14 10.86
N TRP A 19 -12.93 1.51 9.65
CA TRP A 19 -14.33 1.79 9.35
C TRP A 19 -15.21 0.57 9.57
N SER A 20 -14.77 -0.62 9.17
CA SER A 20 -15.52 -1.86 9.40
C SER A 20 -15.74 -2.16 10.90
N GLY A 21 -14.75 -1.87 11.74
CA GLY A 21 -14.85 -2.04 13.20
C GLY A 21 -15.73 -0.99 13.89
N SER A 22 -15.93 0.18 13.29
CA SER A 22 -16.66 1.30 13.91
C SER A 22 -18.17 1.08 14.02
N GLY A 23 -18.74 0.15 13.25
CA GLY A 23 -20.19 -0.13 13.24
C GLY A 23 -20.75 -0.53 14.62
N LEU A 24 -19.92 -1.12 15.49
CA LEU A 24 -20.29 -1.52 16.85
C LEU A 24 -20.56 -0.31 17.78
N LEU A 25 -20.05 0.88 17.46
CA LEU A 25 -20.30 2.09 18.26
C LEU A 25 -21.76 2.52 18.20
N GLY A 26 -22.44 2.26 17.08
CA GLY A 26 -23.82 2.69 16.88
C GLY A 26 -24.78 2.05 17.88
N SER A 27 -24.65 0.73 18.11
CA SER A 27 -25.47 0.00 19.06
C SER A 27 -25.05 0.23 20.51
N SER A 28 -23.74 0.28 20.79
CA SER A 28 -23.23 0.42 22.17
C SER A 28 -23.50 1.80 22.77
N THR A 29 -23.56 2.85 21.94
CA THR A 29 -23.79 4.23 22.41
C THR A 29 -25.25 4.69 22.30
N ARG A 30 -26.18 3.80 21.91
CA ARG A 30 -27.57 4.17 21.59
C ARG A 30 -28.33 4.76 22.77
N GLU A 31 -28.16 4.19 23.96
CA GLU A 31 -28.86 4.62 25.18
C GLU A 31 -28.12 5.74 25.94
N MET A 32 -26.96 6.19 25.43
CA MET A 32 -26.15 7.21 26.07
C MET A 32 -26.71 8.61 25.77
N GLY A 33 -26.66 9.51 26.76
CA GLY A 33 -26.98 10.92 26.55
C GLY A 33 -26.01 11.59 25.54
N PRO A 34 -26.40 12.69 24.88
CA PRO A 34 -25.63 13.25 23.76
C PRO A 34 -24.15 13.55 24.06
N GLY A 35 -23.86 14.15 25.22
CA GLY A 35 -22.49 14.46 25.63
C GLY A 35 -21.67 13.20 25.95
N SER A 36 -22.26 12.26 26.70
CA SER A 36 -21.61 10.98 27.02
C SER A 36 -21.33 10.17 25.75
N ARG A 37 -22.28 10.16 24.80
CA ARG A 37 -22.12 9.51 23.50
C ARG A 37 -20.97 10.10 22.71
N GLN A 38 -20.87 11.42 22.63
CA GLN A 38 -19.77 12.09 21.92
C GLN A 38 -18.42 11.72 22.52
N ASN A 39 -18.27 11.83 23.84
CA ASN A 39 -17.03 11.51 24.53
C ASN A 39 -16.59 10.05 24.26
N THR A 40 -17.52 9.10 24.31
CA THR A 40 -17.22 7.69 24.02
C THR A 40 -16.76 7.46 22.57
N ILE A 41 -17.37 8.14 21.60
CA ILE A 41 -16.95 8.06 20.20
C ILE A 41 -15.54 8.67 20.03
N GLU A 42 -15.28 9.82 20.64
CA GLU A 42 -13.96 10.46 20.60
C GLU A 42 -12.87 9.57 21.21
N ASP A 43 -13.13 8.98 22.39
CA ASP A 43 -12.21 8.06 23.06
C ASP A 43 -11.87 6.84 22.19
N TYR A 44 -12.85 6.29 21.48
CA TYR A 44 -12.63 5.19 20.53
C TYR A 44 -11.66 5.59 19.42
N TRP A 45 -11.85 6.77 18.81
CA TRP A 45 -10.97 7.25 17.74
C TRP A 45 -9.57 7.60 18.25
N HIS A 46 -9.47 8.19 19.44
CA HIS A 46 -8.20 8.45 20.11
C HIS A 46 -7.44 7.15 20.39
N HIS A 47 -8.12 6.13 20.90
CA HIS A 47 -7.53 4.80 21.12
C HIS A 47 -6.97 4.20 19.82
N TRP A 48 -7.72 4.25 18.71
CA TRP A 48 -7.25 3.78 17.42
C TRP A 48 -6.04 4.56 16.89
N ASN A 49 -6.03 5.89 17.06
CA ASN A 49 -4.89 6.71 16.68
C ASN A 49 -3.64 6.37 17.49
N TRP A 50 -3.79 6.21 18.81
CA TRP A 50 -2.71 5.76 19.68
C TRP A 50 -2.20 4.38 19.26
N HIS A 51 -3.09 3.41 19.07
CA HIS A 51 -2.72 2.05 18.67
C HIS A 51 -1.97 2.03 17.33
N LYS A 52 -2.40 2.85 16.35
CA LYS A 52 -1.68 3.02 15.09
C LYS A 52 -0.26 3.55 15.32
N ASN A 53 -0.11 4.61 16.10
CA ASN A 53 1.19 5.23 16.33
C ASN A 53 2.17 4.28 17.03
N VAL A 54 1.73 3.53 18.05
CA VAL A 54 2.60 2.59 18.76
C VAL A 54 2.92 1.33 17.95
N SER A 55 2.00 0.88 17.08
CA SER A 55 2.19 -0.34 16.27
C SER A 55 2.92 -0.09 14.94
N GLN A 56 3.06 1.16 14.50
CA GLN A 56 3.71 1.53 13.24
C GLN A 56 5.11 0.94 13.09
N GLY A 57 5.96 1.02 14.12
CA GLY A 57 7.34 0.50 14.04
C GLY A 57 7.40 -1.00 13.75
N GLN A 58 6.60 -1.79 14.47
CA GLN A 58 6.53 -3.24 14.27
C GLN A 58 5.94 -3.61 12.90
N LEU A 59 4.89 -2.89 12.47
CA LEU A 59 4.28 -3.08 11.16
C LEU A 59 5.27 -2.79 10.03
N LEU A 60 5.98 -1.67 10.10
CA LEU A 60 6.97 -1.29 9.09
C LEU A 60 8.12 -2.28 9.02
N LEU A 61 8.62 -2.76 10.16
CA LEU A 61 9.65 -3.79 10.20
C LEU A 61 9.18 -5.10 9.54
N LYS A 62 7.96 -5.56 9.86
CA LYS A 62 7.38 -6.74 9.23
C LYS A 62 7.25 -6.57 7.72
N ARG A 63 6.74 -5.42 7.28
CA ARG A 63 6.60 -5.09 5.85
C ARG A 63 7.94 -5.02 5.13
N LEU A 64 8.96 -4.45 5.75
CA LEU A 64 10.32 -4.41 5.20
C LEU A 64 10.91 -5.82 5.04
N ASN A 65 10.74 -6.68 6.03
CA ASN A 65 11.23 -8.06 5.96
C ASN A 65 10.54 -8.86 4.84
N ASN A 66 9.22 -8.69 4.70
CA ASN A 66 8.47 -9.30 3.60
C ASN A 66 8.94 -8.74 2.25
N ALA A 67 9.06 -7.42 2.11
CA ALA A 67 9.52 -6.79 0.88
C ALA A 67 10.93 -7.26 0.47
N ASN A 68 11.85 -7.45 1.44
CA ASN A 68 13.18 -7.99 1.16
C ASN A 68 13.13 -9.45 0.68
N LYS A 69 12.19 -10.24 1.21
CA LYS A 69 11.98 -11.62 0.74
C LYS A 69 11.41 -11.62 -0.68
N ASP A 70 10.34 -10.87 -0.90
CA ASP A 70 9.66 -10.79 -2.19
C ASP A 70 10.60 -10.24 -3.27
N LEU A 71 11.44 -9.25 -2.94
CA LEU A 71 12.47 -8.72 -3.83
C LEU A 71 13.44 -9.81 -4.29
N ARG A 72 13.93 -10.66 -3.38
CA ARG A 72 14.85 -11.74 -3.76
C ARG A 72 14.19 -12.73 -4.73
N GLU A 73 12.97 -13.13 -4.44
CA GLU A 73 12.20 -14.07 -5.29
C GLU A 73 11.94 -13.47 -6.67
N GLN A 74 11.56 -12.18 -6.73
CA GLN A 74 11.34 -11.46 -7.98
C GLN A 74 12.64 -11.27 -8.79
N GLU A 75 13.75 -10.92 -8.15
CA GLU A 75 15.05 -10.77 -8.81
C GLU A 75 15.54 -12.09 -9.41
N GLU A 76 15.36 -13.21 -8.70
CA GLU A 76 15.72 -14.53 -9.20
C GLU A 76 14.87 -14.93 -10.41
N GLY A 77 13.54 -14.79 -10.31
CA GLY A 77 12.64 -15.06 -11.42
C GLY A 77 12.93 -14.17 -12.64
N PHE A 78 13.24 -12.90 -12.39
CA PHE A 78 13.54 -11.95 -13.46
C PHE A 78 14.87 -12.24 -14.16
N LYS A 79 15.89 -12.71 -13.45
CA LYS A 79 17.16 -13.17 -14.08
C LYS A 79 16.91 -14.34 -15.03
N ILE A 80 16.09 -15.31 -14.61
CA ILE A 80 15.73 -16.47 -15.45
C ILE A 80 14.98 -16.01 -16.71
N PHE A 81 14.03 -15.09 -16.55
CA PHE A 81 13.33 -14.46 -17.67
C PHE A 81 14.31 -13.74 -18.60
N GLU A 82 15.19 -12.89 -18.08
CA GLU A 82 16.13 -12.15 -18.92
C GLU A 82 17.05 -13.06 -19.76
N VAL A 83 17.49 -14.19 -19.19
CA VAL A 83 18.29 -15.19 -19.91
C VAL A 83 17.51 -15.83 -21.06
N ASN A 84 16.19 -15.99 -20.92
CA ASN A 84 15.33 -16.58 -21.95
C ASN A 84 14.89 -15.58 -23.03
N GLN A 85 14.99 -14.27 -22.77
CA GLN A 85 14.52 -13.18 -23.65
C GLN A 85 15.65 -12.21 -24.01
N GLN A 86 16.89 -12.69 -24.15
CA GLN A 86 18.09 -11.86 -24.32
C GLN A 86 18.01 -10.81 -25.44
N SER A 87 17.31 -11.12 -26.55
CA SER A 87 17.18 -10.20 -27.69
C SER A 87 16.33 -8.97 -27.40
N GLU A 88 15.32 -9.09 -26.52
CA GLU A 88 14.30 -8.06 -26.30
C GLU A 88 14.36 -7.44 -24.90
N ALA A 89 14.90 -8.18 -23.91
CA ALA A 89 14.90 -7.77 -22.51
C ALA A 89 15.55 -6.40 -22.28
N ALA A 90 16.66 -6.09 -22.95
CA ALA A 90 17.34 -4.80 -22.82
C ALA A 90 16.45 -3.64 -23.30
N GLN A 91 15.75 -3.82 -24.43
CA GLN A 91 14.84 -2.82 -24.98
C GLN A 91 13.64 -2.61 -24.04
N TRP A 92 13.04 -3.68 -23.56
CA TRP A 92 11.88 -3.58 -22.65
C TRP A 92 12.22 -2.90 -21.33
N LYS A 93 13.39 -3.18 -20.75
CA LYS A 93 13.87 -2.50 -19.53
C LYS A 93 13.96 -0.99 -19.73
N GLU A 94 14.48 -0.56 -20.88
CA GLU A 94 14.60 0.87 -21.17
C GLU A 94 13.24 1.52 -21.41
N MET A 95 12.32 0.83 -22.10
CA MET A 95 10.94 1.28 -22.27
C MET A 95 10.24 1.48 -20.91
N VAL A 96 10.39 0.53 -19.98
CA VAL A 96 9.82 0.63 -18.63
C VAL A 96 10.45 1.78 -17.85
N ARG A 97 11.78 1.91 -17.83
CA ARG A 97 12.45 3.04 -17.13
C ARG A 97 12.03 4.40 -17.68
N ALA A 98 12.03 4.56 -19.00
CA ALA A 98 11.67 5.83 -19.62
C ALA A 98 10.23 6.22 -19.26
N PHE A 99 9.32 5.25 -19.19
CA PHE A 99 7.95 5.47 -18.74
C PHE A 99 7.86 5.83 -17.25
N GLU A 100 8.48 5.06 -16.36
CA GLU A 100 8.42 5.30 -14.90
C GLU A 100 9.11 6.61 -14.48
N LEU A 101 10.15 7.04 -15.19
CA LEU A 101 10.82 8.32 -14.98
C LEU A 101 10.07 9.51 -15.63
N GLY A 102 8.96 9.26 -16.32
CA GLY A 102 8.20 10.29 -17.04
C GLY A 102 8.94 10.89 -18.25
N GLN A 103 9.98 10.20 -18.74
CA GLN A 103 10.75 10.59 -19.93
C GLN A 103 10.06 10.18 -21.23
N SER A 104 9.10 9.26 -21.17
CA SER A 104 8.28 8.79 -22.28
C SER A 104 6.81 8.82 -21.93
N THR A 105 5.97 9.22 -22.89
CA THR A 105 4.51 9.10 -22.79
C THR A 105 3.99 7.75 -23.30
N PHE A 106 4.85 6.93 -23.91
CA PHE A 106 4.49 5.58 -24.34
C PHE A 106 4.39 4.67 -23.12
N ASN A 107 3.23 4.06 -22.90
CA ASN A 107 2.98 3.13 -21.81
C ASN A 107 3.30 1.69 -22.23
N PRO A 108 4.40 1.08 -21.77
CA PRO A 108 4.79 -0.27 -22.14
C PRO A 108 3.86 -1.36 -21.57
N PHE A 109 2.95 -1.00 -20.66
CA PHE A 109 1.99 -1.92 -20.04
C PHE A 109 0.61 -1.90 -20.71
N SER A 110 0.38 -1.03 -21.70
CA SER A 110 -0.92 -0.98 -22.38
C SER A 110 -1.13 -2.23 -23.23
N LEU A 111 -2.30 -2.86 -23.10
CA LEU A 111 -2.68 -3.98 -23.95
C LEU A 111 -2.88 -3.52 -25.41
N PRO A 112 -2.64 -4.40 -26.40
CA PRO A 112 -2.96 -4.10 -27.80
C PRO A 112 -4.44 -3.75 -27.92
N LYS A 113 -4.76 -2.75 -28.75
CA LYS A 113 -6.15 -2.48 -29.11
C LYS A 113 -6.66 -3.66 -29.93
N SER A 114 -7.71 -4.31 -29.43
CA SER A 114 -8.48 -5.35 -30.14
C SER A 114 -9.03 -4.85 -31.47
#